data_AF-A0A0F3IUN1-F1
#
_entry.id   AF-A0A0F3IUN1-F1
#
_cell.length_a   1.000
_cell.length_b   1.000
_cell.length_c   1.000
_cell.angle_alpha   90.00
_cell.angle_beta   90.00
_cell.angle_gamma   90.00
#
_symmetry.space_group_name_H-M   'P 1'
#
loop_
_entity.id
_entity.type
_entity.pdbx_description
1 polymer ?
#
loop_
_entity_poly.entity_id
_entity_poly.type
_entity_poly.pdbx_seq_one_letter_code
_entity_poly.pdbx_strand_id
1 'polypeptide(L)'
;MRRNLSRAEAEFPTEAGWANLKTIAEARRVAEAEVLTETVTGWDTTNFLLDLLHWRDEAAALLPSGPGAGEVARMLLADRWRRVNRQGSRMDRIDIPGLHELRIKIKKLRYLVDFTKSLFDSTLTSAWEARLSPLQDALGTLNDGATARSLIRGMMPALEKDGAFAAGLLIAWADGRTLRHRNRIQQLWDDLAELPPYWKD
;
A
#
# COMPACT_ATOMS: atom_id res chain seq x y z
N MET A 1 -11.76 -2.75 -1.92
CA MET A 1 -13.05 -2.49 -1.25
C MET A 1 -13.83 -3.74 -0.87
N ARG A 2 -13.97 -4.74 -1.77
CA ARG A 2 -14.80 -5.96 -1.54
C ARG A 2 -14.61 -6.63 -0.16
N ARG A 3 -13.36 -6.89 0.25
CA ARG A 3 -13.05 -7.48 1.57
C ARG A 3 -13.48 -6.62 2.76
N ASN A 4 -13.37 -5.30 2.65
CA ASN A 4 -13.75 -4.38 3.72
C ASN A 4 -15.27 -4.20 3.80
N LEU A 5 -15.93 -4.18 2.64
CA LEU A 5 -17.39 -4.13 2.56
C LEU A 5 -18.01 -5.37 3.24
N SER A 6 -17.55 -6.58 2.91
CA SER A 6 -18.06 -7.81 3.54
C SER A 6 -17.82 -7.87 5.05
N ARG A 7 -16.70 -7.30 5.53
CA ARG A 7 -16.39 -7.26 6.97
C ARG A 7 -17.25 -6.24 7.72
N ALA A 8 -17.50 -5.07 7.13
CA ALA A 8 -18.41 -4.08 7.70
C ALA A 8 -19.85 -4.59 7.73
N GLU A 9 -20.32 -5.24 6.65
CA GLU A 9 -21.65 -5.87 6.59
C GLU A 9 -21.83 -6.93 7.69
N ALA A 10 -20.79 -7.74 7.97
CA ALA A 10 -20.84 -8.72 9.04
C ALA A 10 -20.97 -8.10 10.45
N GLU A 11 -20.50 -6.86 10.66
CA GLU A 11 -20.66 -6.14 11.93
C GLU A 11 -22.02 -5.41 12.03
N PHE A 12 -22.68 -5.14 10.90
CA PHE A 12 -24.00 -4.50 10.84
C PHE A 12 -24.97 -5.29 9.94
N PRO A 13 -25.28 -6.56 10.25
CA PRO A 13 -25.97 -7.47 9.32
C PRO A 13 -27.43 -7.11 9.06
N THR A 14 -28.05 -6.30 9.94
CA THR A 14 -29.46 -5.90 9.84
C THR A 14 -29.69 -4.71 8.92
N GLU A 15 -28.63 -4.06 8.44
CA GLU A 15 -28.75 -2.87 7.59
C GLU A 15 -29.09 -3.27 6.15
N ALA A 16 -30.29 -2.90 5.68
CA ALA A 16 -30.75 -3.24 4.33
C ALA A 16 -29.96 -2.50 3.23
N GLY A 17 -29.41 -1.33 3.55
CA GLY A 17 -28.64 -0.49 2.64
C GLY A 17 -27.39 -1.14 2.03
N TRP A 18 -26.88 -2.24 2.62
CA TRP A 18 -25.75 -2.98 2.06
C TRP A 18 -26.03 -3.50 0.64
N ALA A 19 -27.28 -3.87 0.34
CA ALA A 19 -27.65 -4.34 -0.99
C ALA A 19 -27.48 -3.23 -2.04
N ASN A 20 -28.04 -2.04 -1.80
CA ASN A 20 -27.88 -0.89 -2.69
C ASN A 20 -26.40 -0.49 -2.85
N LEU A 21 -25.66 -0.40 -1.74
CA LEU A 21 -24.24 -0.06 -1.77
C LEU A 21 -23.40 -1.08 -2.57
N LYS A 22 -23.65 -2.38 -2.42
CA LYS A 22 -22.97 -3.43 -3.19
C LYS A 22 -23.27 -3.33 -4.68
N THR A 23 -24.53 -3.10 -5.05
CA THR A 23 -24.94 -2.95 -6.44
C THR A 23 -24.25 -1.75 -7.10
N ILE A 24 -24.25 -0.59 -6.44
CA ILE A 24 -23.57 0.62 -6.97
C ILE A 24 -22.05 0.42 -7.04
N ALA A 25 -21.45 -0.17 -6.01
CA ALA A 25 -20.02 -0.46 -6.00
C ALA A 25 -19.60 -1.44 -7.12
N GLU A 26 -20.42 -2.46 -7.40
CA GLU A 26 -20.17 -3.43 -8.46
C GLU A 26 -20.36 -2.81 -9.84
N ALA A 27 -21.43 -2.03 -10.06
CA ALA A 27 -21.65 -1.31 -11.32
C ALA A 27 -20.48 -0.38 -11.64
N ARG A 28 -19.99 0.37 -10.65
CA ARG A 28 -18.80 1.20 -10.79
C ARG A 28 -17.55 0.38 -11.10
N ARG A 29 -17.34 -0.76 -10.41
CA ARG A 29 -16.20 -1.65 -10.66
C ARG A 29 -16.21 -2.18 -12.09
N VAL A 30 -17.37 -2.54 -12.63
CA VAL A 30 -17.52 -3.00 -14.01
C VAL A 30 -17.19 -1.88 -14.99
N ALA A 31 -17.76 -0.69 -14.81
CA ALA A 31 -17.46 0.46 -15.66
C ALA A 31 -15.97 0.85 -15.64
N GLU A 32 -15.34 0.87 -14.45
CA GLU A 32 -13.90 1.12 -14.33
C GLU A 32 -13.05 0.01 -14.97
N ALA A 33 -13.51 -1.24 -14.93
CA ALA A 33 -12.81 -2.37 -15.55
C ALA A 33 -12.88 -2.33 -17.08
N GLU A 34 -13.98 -1.86 -17.67
CA GLU A 34 -14.09 -1.64 -19.11
C GLU A 34 -13.08 -0.58 -19.59
N VAL A 35 -13.05 0.58 -18.93
CA VAL A 35 -12.08 1.65 -19.21
C VAL A 35 -10.64 1.15 -19.03
N LEU A 36 -10.37 0.40 -17.96
CA LEU A 36 -9.05 -0.18 -17.73
C LEU A 36 -8.66 -1.16 -18.84
N THR A 37 -9.60 -2.00 -19.28
CA THR A 37 -9.36 -2.96 -20.35
C THR A 37 -9.01 -2.24 -21.64
N GLU A 38 -9.84 -1.28 -22.05
CA GLU A 38 -9.60 -0.46 -23.24
C GLU A 38 -8.24 0.25 -23.17
N THR A 39 -7.91 0.85 -22.03
CA THR A 39 -6.63 1.54 -21.81
C THR A 39 -5.45 0.57 -21.93
N VAL A 40 -5.50 -0.58 -21.25
CA VAL A 40 -4.38 -1.54 -21.20
C VAL A 40 -4.21 -2.29 -22.52
N THR A 41 -5.28 -2.56 -23.25
CA THR A 41 -5.21 -3.17 -24.59
C THR A 41 -4.99 -2.16 -25.71
N GLY A 42 -5.03 -0.87 -25.39
CA GLY A 42 -4.85 0.22 -26.34
C GLY A 42 -3.42 0.32 -26.88
N TRP A 43 -3.31 0.94 -28.05
CA TRP A 43 -2.01 1.22 -28.69
C TRP A 43 -1.13 2.15 -27.86
N ASP A 44 -1.71 3.09 -27.10
CA ASP A 44 -0.94 3.99 -26.24
C ASP A 44 -0.17 3.24 -25.16
N THR A 45 -0.81 2.27 -24.49
CA THR A 45 -0.14 1.40 -23.52
C THR A 45 0.90 0.51 -24.19
N THR A 46 0.57 -0.04 -25.36
CA THR A 46 1.51 -0.88 -26.12
C THR A 46 2.76 -0.10 -26.51
N ASN A 47 2.61 1.10 -27.07
CA ASN A 47 3.71 1.98 -27.45
C ASN A 47 4.52 2.39 -26.23
N PHE A 48 3.88 2.80 -25.13
CA PHE A 48 4.57 3.10 -23.88
C PHE A 48 5.45 1.93 -23.40
N LEU A 49 4.95 0.69 -23.47
CA LEU A 49 5.71 -0.49 -23.08
C LEU A 49 6.88 -0.76 -24.04
N LEU A 50 6.68 -0.61 -25.36
CA LEU A 50 7.73 -0.76 -26.35
C LEU A 50 8.83 0.30 -26.18
N ASP A 51 8.44 1.57 -25.99
CA ASP A 51 9.35 2.69 -25.73
C ASP A 51 10.14 2.46 -24.45
N LEU A 52 9.49 2.00 -23.38
CA LEU A 52 10.15 1.67 -22.11
C LEU A 52 11.17 0.54 -22.25
N LEU A 53 10.84 -0.51 -23.01
CA LEU A 53 11.74 -1.64 -23.28
C LEU A 53 12.92 -1.21 -24.14
N HIS A 54 12.66 -0.41 -25.18
CA HIS A 54 13.70 0.13 -26.04
C HIS A 54 14.66 1.03 -25.25
N TRP A 55 14.11 1.97 -24.47
CA TRP A 55 14.89 2.83 -23.58
C TRP A 55 15.73 2.03 -22.60
N ARG A 56 15.19 0.95 -22.02
CA ARG A 56 15.95 0.07 -21.10
C ARG A 56 17.18 -0.52 -21.81
N ASP A 57 17.02 -1.01 -23.03
CA ASP A 57 18.09 -1.66 -23.80
C ASP A 57 19.16 -0.64 -24.22
N GLU A 58 18.74 0.55 -24.65
CA GLU A 58 19.65 1.67 -24.92
C GLU A 58 20.39 2.11 -23.66
N ALA A 59 19.67 2.30 -22.55
CA ALA A 59 20.26 2.69 -21.26
C ALA A 59 21.29 1.66 -20.81
N ALA A 60 20.98 0.36 -20.91
CA ALA A 60 21.91 -0.71 -20.55
C ALA A 60 23.21 -0.67 -21.38
N ALA A 61 23.13 -0.32 -22.67
CA ALA A 61 24.30 -0.16 -23.54
C ALA A 61 25.15 1.08 -23.21
N LEU A 62 24.55 2.09 -22.60
CA LEU A 62 25.19 3.37 -22.25
C LEU A 62 25.67 3.42 -20.79
N LEU A 63 25.33 2.44 -19.97
CA LEU A 63 25.75 2.42 -18.56
C LEU A 63 27.28 2.31 -18.48
N PRO A 64 27.97 3.31 -17.91
CA PRO A 64 29.40 3.22 -17.70
C PRO A 64 29.71 2.10 -16.70
N SER A 65 30.96 1.64 -16.64
CA SER A 65 31.45 0.80 -15.56
C SER A 65 31.17 1.51 -14.22
N GLY A 66 30.22 0.99 -13.46
CA GLY A 66 29.74 1.57 -12.21
C GLY A 66 29.91 0.59 -11.04
N PRO A 67 29.51 1.01 -9.82
CA PRO A 67 29.50 0.14 -8.66
C PRO A 67 28.66 -1.12 -8.93
N GLY A 68 29.08 -2.25 -8.35
CA GLY A 68 28.37 -3.51 -8.50
C GLY A 68 26.94 -3.45 -7.95
N ALA A 69 26.05 -4.30 -8.44
CA ALA A 69 24.63 -4.32 -8.02
C ALA A 69 24.45 -4.40 -6.49
N GLY A 70 25.30 -5.17 -5.80
CA GLY A 70 25.28 -5.27 -4.34
C GLY A 70 25.67 -3.96 -3.63
N GLU A 71 26.61 -3.19 -4.17
CA GLU A 71 27.01 -1.89 -3.61
C GLU A 71 25.89 -0.85 -3.79
N VAL A 72 25.31 -0.79 -4.99
CA VAL A 72 24.14 0.06 -5.28
C VAL A 72 22.97 -0.31 -4.37
N ALA A 73 22.69 -1.60 -4.21
CA ALA A 73 21.63 -2.09 -3.33
C ALA A 73 21.84 -1.66 -1.87
N ARG A 74 23.06 -1.82 -1.33
CA ARG A 74 23.38 -1.36 0.03
C ARG A 74 23.14 0.13 0.20
N MET A 75 23.61 0.95 -0.75
CA MET A 75 23.44 2.40 -0.72
C MET A 75 21.96 2.80 -0.73
N LEU A 76 21.16 2.19 -1.61
CA LEU A 76 19.72 2.46 -1.71
C LEU A 76 18.98 1.99 -0.44
N LEU A 77 19.29 0.80 0.09
CA LEU A 77 18.66 0.27 1.30
C LEU A 77 18.98 1.15 2.51
N ALA A 78 20.23 1.58 2.65
CA ALA A 78 20.65 2.49 3.70
C ALA A 78 19.92 3.85 3.62
N ASP A 79 19.78 4.44 2.43
CA ASP A 79 19.03 5.69 2.26
C ASP A 79 17.54 5.53 2.60
N ARG A 80 16.90 4.47 2.08
CA ARG A 80 15.48 4.20 2.34
C ARG A 80 15.23 3.94 3.82
N TRP A 81 16.06 3.12 4.45
CA TRP A 81 15.98 2.85 5.89
C TRP A 81 16.18 4.12 6.71
N ARG A 82 17.17 4.97 6.39
CA ARG A 82 17.37 6.24 7.09
C ARG A 82 16.12 7.12 7.07
N ARG A 83 15.41 7.19 5.93
CA ARG A 83 14.16 7.96 5.80
C ARG A 83 13.01 7.36 6.59
N VAL A 84 12.89 6.03 6.58
CA VAL A 84 11.89 5.28 7.35
C VAL A 84 12.16 5.46 8.85
N ASN A 85 13.39 5.19 9.30
CA ASN A 85 13.82 5.31 10.70
C ASN A 85 13.68 6.72 11.26
N ARG A 86 14.03 7.76 10.49
CA ARG A 86 13.85 9.16 10.92
C ARG A 86 12.40 9.48 11.28
N GLN A 87 11.44 8.94 10.54
CA GLN A 87 10.03 9.19 10.79
C GLN A 87 9.48 8.23 11.84
N GLY A 88 9.75 6.93 11.71
CA GLY A 88 9.29 5.90 12.63
C GLY A 88 9.85 6.02 14.06
N SER A 89 11.05 6.59 14.26
CA SER A 89 11.59 6.88 15.60
C SER A 89 10.71 7.80 16.46
N ARG A 90 9.69 8.44 15.87
CA ARG A 90 8.70 9.28 16.56
C ARG A 90 7.28 8.71 16.42
N MET A 91 7.15 7.39 16.25
CA MET A 91 5.90 6.69 15.94
C MET A 91 4.76 7.05 16.88
N ASP A 92 5.06 7.23 18.17
CA ASP A 92 4.14 7.67 19.22
C ASP A 92 3.46 9.01 18.88
N ARG A 93 4.17 9.93 18.21
CA ARG A 93 3.75 11.30 17.90
C ARG A 93 3.26 11.52 16.47
N ILE A 94 3.30 10.50 15.61
CA ILE A 94 2.86 10.66 14.21
C ILE A 94 1.34 10.76 14.17
N ASP A 95 0.83 11.74 13.44
CA ASP A 95 -0.60 11.87 13.13
C ASP A 95 -1.01 10.99 11.95
N ILE A 96 -2.30 10.96 11.61
CA ILE A 96 -2.80 10.10 10.52
C ILE A 96 -2.13 10.43 9.16
N PRO A 97 -2.00 11.72 8.75
CA PRO A 97 -1.25 12.08 7.56
C PRO A 97 0.20 11.58 7.57
N GLY A 98 0.92 11.76 8.68
CA GLY A 98 2.29 11.28 8.82
C GLY A 98 2.39 9.75 8.76
N LEU A 99 1.41 9.01 9.31
CA LEU A 99 1.39 7.55 9.21
C LEU A 99 1.17 7.07 7.77
N HIS A 100 0.40 7.83 6.98
CA HIS A 100 0.24 7.58 5.55
C HIS A 100 1.55 7.80 4.78
N GLU A 101 2.28 8.89 5.04
CA GLU A 101 3.59 9.11 4.44
C GLU A 101 4.60 8.03 4.80
N LEU A 102 4.62 7.64 6.08
CA LEU A 102 5.48 6.57 6.58
C LEU A 102 5.18 5.25 5.87
N ARG A 103 3.89 4.92 5.66
CA ARG A 103 3.48 3.74 4.89
C ARG A 103 4.06 3.75 3.47
N ILE A 104 4.05 4.89 2.78
CA ILE A 104 4.65 5.00 1.44
C ILE A 104 6.15 4.70 1.49
N LYS A 105 6.85 5.22 2.51
CA LYS A 105 8.29 4.98 2.69
C LYS A 105 8.60 3.52 3.00
N ILE A 106 7.83 2.89 3.89
CA ILE A 106 7.94 1.46 4.23
C ILE A 106 7.67 0.59 3.00
N LYS A 107 6.64 0.92 2.21
CA LYS A 107 6.34 0.21 0.96
C LYS A 107 7.51 0.27 -0.02
N LYS A 108 8.14 1.44 -0.18
CA LYS A 108 9.34 1.61 -1.01
C LYS A 108 10.54 0.82 -0.47
N LEU A 109 10.73 0.79 0.85
CA LEU A 109 11.75 -0.03 1.48
C LEU A 109 11.50 -1.52 1.21
N ARG A 110 10.27 -2.01 1.41
CA ARG A 110 9.92 -3.41 1.15
C ARG A 110 10.18 -3.81 -0.30
N TYR A 111 9.76 -2.99 -1.26
CA TYR A 111 10.04 -3.26 -2.68
C TYR A 111 11.53 -3.36 -2.97
N LEU A 112 12.35 -2.56 -2.29
CA LEU A 112 13.79 -2.65 -2.45
C LEU A 112 14.36 -3.92 -1.79
N VAL A 113 13.87 -4.32 -0.62
CA VAL A 113 14.21 -5.61 0.02
C VAL A 113 13.84 -6.76 -0.92
N ASP A 114 12.59 -6.79 -1.40
CA ASP A 114 12.07 -7.81 -2.32
C ASP A 114 12.89 -7.90 -3.62
N PHE A 115 13.28 -6.74 -4.18
CA PHE A 115 14.03 -6.64 -5.43
C PHE A 115 15.51 -7.05 -5.29
N THR A 116 16.11 -6.79 -4.13
CA THR A 116 17.56 -6.99 -3.93
C THR A 116 17.90 -8.23 -3.12
N LYS A 117 16.92 -8.96 -2.59
CA LYS A 117 17.17 -10.09 -1.68
C LYS A 117 18.06 -11.19 -2.24
N SER A 118 18.07 -11.41 -3.55
CA SER A 118 18.95 -12.40 -4.19
C SER A 118 20.43 -12.02 -4.14
N LEU A 119 20.76 -10.78 -3.78
CA LEU A 119 22.13 -10.28 -3.63
C LEU A 119 22.68 -10.44 -2.21
N PHE A 120 21.85 -10.88 -1.25
CA PHE A 120 22.19 -10.95 0.18
C PHE A 120 21.79 -12.30 0.78
N ASP A 121 22.16 -12.52 2.04
CA ASP A 121 21.78 -13.72 2.78
C ASP A 121 20.24 -13.86 2.88
N SER A 122 19.74 -15.05 2.53
CA SER A 122 18.30 -15.32 2.50
C SER A 122 17.68 -15.33 3.90
N THR A 123 18.42 -15.73 4.93
CA THR A 123 17.94 -15.74 6.32
C THR A 123 17.71 -14.32 6.82
N LEU A 124 18.67 -13.43 6.56
CA LEU A 124 18.59 -12.03 6.98
C LEU A 124 17.50 -11.26 6.22
N THR A 125 17.38 -11.48 4.91
CA THR A 125 16.34 -10.83 4.09
C THR A 125 14.94 -11.31 4.48
N SER A 126 14.75 -12.61 4.73
CA SER A 126 13.47 -13.16 5.22
C SER A 126 13.08 -12.61 6.60
N ALA A 127 14.03 -12.38 7.50
CA ALA A 127 13.74 -11.76 8.80
C ALA A 127 13.17 -10.33 8.62
N TRP A 128 13.73 -9.55 7.70
CA TRP A 128 13.21 -8.23 7.34
C TRP A 128 11.84 -8.29 6.67
N GLU A 129 11.64 -9.18 5.69
CA GLU A 129 10.32 -9.39 5.05
C GLU A 129 9.24 -9.74 6.09
N ALA A 130 9.56 -10.60 7.05
CA ALA A 130 8.66 -11.07 8.10
C ALA A 130 8.22 -9.95 9.07
N ARG A 131 9.02 -8.89 9.27
CA ARG A 131 8.63 -7.72 10.09
C ARG A 131 8.03 -6.58 9.29
N LEU A 132 8.47 -6.37 8.05
CA LEU A 132 7.89 -5.38 7.15
C LEU A 132 6.45 -5.70 6.78
N SER A 133 6.13 -6.98 6.56
CA SER A 133 4.78 -7.42 6.17
C SER A 133 3.69 -7.03 7.18
N PRO A 134 3.76 -7.45 8.48
CA PRO A 134 2.73 -7.09 9.45
C PRO A 134 2.67 -5.58 9.74
N LEU A 135 3.81 -4.88 9.72
CA LEU A 135 3.82 -3.42 9.87
C LEU A 135 3.10 -2.72 8.71
N GLN A 136 3.36 -3.16 7.47
CA GLN A 136 2.69 -2.64 6.29
C GLN A 136 1.18 -2.93 6.32
N ASP A 137 0.78 -4.12 6.77
CA ASP A 137 -0.64 -4.48 6.92
C ASP A 137 -1.32 -3.59 7.95
N ALA A 138 -0.71 -3.39 9.12
CA ALA A 138 -1.23 -2.52 10.16
C ALA A 138 -1.36 -1.06 9.67
N LEU A 139 -0.33 -0.52 9.01
CA LEU A 139 -0.39 0.81 8.39
C LEU A 139 -1.39 0.88 7.23
N GLY A 140 -1.60 -0.24 6.52
CA GLY A 140 -2.59 -0.39 5.46
C GLY A 140 -4.01 -0.16 5.95
N THR A 141 -4.34 -0.66 7.16
CA THR A 141 -5.67 -0.44 7.76
C THR A 141 -6.00 1.03 7.99
N LEU A 142 -5.00 1.89 8.26
CA LEU A 142 -5.20 3.34 8.39
C LEU A 142 -5.60 3.98 7.05
N ASN A 143 -5.03 3.47 5.95
CA ASN A 143 -5.32 3.97 4.61
C ASN A 143 -6.69 3.52 4.10
N ASP A 144 -7.23 2.42 4.62
CA ASP A 144 -8.53 1.90 4.21
C ASP A 144 -9.67 2.88 4.49
N GLY A 145 -9.63 3.62 5.61
CA GLY A 145 -10.62 4.66 5.90
C GLY A 145 -10.58 5.81 4.89
N ALA A 146 -9.40 6.35 4.60
CA ALA A 146 -9.23 7.40 3.59
C ALA A 146 -9.68 6.94 2.18
N THR A 147 -9.31 5.71 1.80
CA THR A 147 -9.70 5.13 0.52
C THR A 147 -11.21 4.90 0.46
N ALA A 148 -11.83 4.36 1.52
CA ALA A 148 -13.27 4.14 1.60
C ALA A 148 -14.04 5.45 1.45
N ARG A 149 -13.64 6.52 2.15
CA ARG A 149 -14.24 7.85 1.99
C ARG A 149 -14.17 8.37 0.55
N SER A 150 -13.01 8.24 -0.08
CA SER A 150 -12.81 8.72 -1.46
C SER A 150 -13.70 7.95 -2.46
N LEU A 151 -13.75 6.62 -2.34
CA LEU A 151 -14.58 5.78 -3.20
C LEU A 151 -16.07 6.07 -2.98
N ILE A 152 -16.51 6.13 -1.72
CA ILE A 152 -17.89 6.43 -1.35
C ILE A 152 -18.31 7.80 -1.87
N ARG A 153 -17.47 8.83 -1.72
CA ARG A 153 -17.77 10.18 -2.25
C ARG A 153 -18.13 10.16 -3.73
N GLY A 154 -17.41 9.37 -4.54
CA GLY A 154 -17.73 9.25 -5.97
C GLY A 154 -18.95 8.35 -6.26
N MET A 155 -19.40 7.53 -5.31
CA MET A 155 -20.64 6.73 -5.44
C MET A 155 -21.86 7.46 -4.87
N MET A 156 -21.69 8.46 -3.99
CA MET A 156 -22.78 9.19 -3.32
C MET A 156 -23.92 9.64 -4.26
N PRO A 157 -23.66 10.17 -5.47
CA PRO A 157 -24.74 10.60 -6.37
C PRO A 157 -25.65 9.46 -6.86
N ALA A 158 -25.18 8.22 -6.83
CA ALA A 158 -25.89 7.04 -7.32
C ALA A 158 -26.49 6.17 -6.19
N LEU A 159 -26.23 6.51 -4.92
CA LEU A 159 -26.75 5.76 -3.78
C LEU A 159 -28.17 6.21 -3.42
N GLU A 160 -29.01 5.23 -3.07
CA GLU A 160 -30.30 5.49 -2.42
C GLU A 160 -30.09 5.88 -0.95
N LYS A 161 -31.16 6.33 -0.26
CA LYS A 161 -31.08 6.75 1.16
C LYS A 161 -30.47 5.67 2.05
N ASP A 162 -30.94 4.43 1.93
CA ASP A 162 -30.45 3.32 2.75
C ASP A 162 -29.01 2.94 2.35
N GLY A 163 -28.68 2.98 1.05
CA GLY A 163 -27.31 2.78 0.56
C GLY A 163 -26.32 3.84 1.06
N ALA A 164 -26.74 5.10 1.14
CA ALA A 164 -25.96 6.19 1.72
C ALA A 164 -25.75 5.99 3.23
N PHE A 165 -26.75 5.48 3.94
CA PHE A 165 -26.62 5.13 5.36
C PHE A 165 -25.60 4.00 5.57
N ALA A 166 -25.70 2.90 4.80
CA ALA A 166 -24.72 1.81 4.83
C ALA A 166 -23.30 2.28 4.47
N ALA A 167 -23.17 3.23 3.54
CA ALA A 167 -21.88 3.84 3.21
C ALA A 167 -21.30 4.64 4.40
N GLY A 168 -22.15 5.34 5.15
CA GLY A 168 -21.78 5.96 6.42
C GLY A 168 -21.26 4.95 7.45
N LEU A 169 -21.96 3.82 7.62
CA LEU A 169 -21.51 2.73 8.51
C LEU A 169 -20.16 2.16 8.07
N LEU A 170 -19.93 1.98 6.77
CA LEU A 170 -18.63 1.51 6.23
C LEU A 170 -17.49 2.48 6.57
N ILE A 171 -17.73 3.79 6.46
CA ILE A 171 -16.74 4.82 6.84
C ILE A 171 -16.45 4.74 8.35
N ALA A 172 -17.51 4.73 9.17
CA ALA A 172 -17.37 4.66 10.62
C ALA A 172 -16.63 3.38 11.07
N TRP A 173 -16.95 2.25 10.44
CA TRP A 173 -16.26 0.98 10.66
C TRP A 173 -14.77 1.05 10.33
N ALA A 174 -14.41 1.61 9.17
CA ALA A 174 -13.02 1.73 8.74
C ALA A 174 -12.22 2.67 9.67
N ASP A 175 -12.84 3.76 10.12
CA ASP A 175 -12.24 4.70 11.07
C ASP A 175 -12.04 4.10 12.45
N GLY A 176 -13.03 3.34 12.95
CA GLY A 176 -12.93 2.68 14.26
C GLY A 176 -11.76 1.69 14.33
N ARG A 177 -11.42 1.02 13.22
CA ARG A 177 -10.24 0.15 13.14
C ARG A 177 -8.92 0.93 13.19
N THR A 178 -8.88 2.10 12.55
CA THR A 178 -7.69 2.97 12.49
C THR A 178 -7.17 3.31 13.89
N LEU A 179 -8.07 3.65 14.82
CA LEU A 179 -7.70 3.97 16.21
C LEU A 179 -7.18 2.75 16.99
N ARG A 180 -7.76 1.57 16.77
CA ARG A 180 -7.40 0.33 17.49
C ARG A 180 -6.02 -0.22 17.11
N HIS A 181 -5.47 0.20 15.96
CA HIS A 181 -4.19 -0.32 15.47
C HIS A 181 -2.97 0.50 15.92
N ARG A 182 -3.11 1.65 16.59
CA ARG A 182 -1.97 2.52 16.96
C ARG A 182 -0.92 1.81 17.83
N ASN A 183 -1.34 1.17 18.93
CA ASN A 183 -0.42 0.45 19.81
C ASN A 183 0.25 -0.73 19.10
N ARG A 184 -0.48 -1.41 18.21
CA ARG A 184 0.07 -2.49 17.39
C ARG A 184 1.10 -1.97 16.38
N ILE A 185 0.88 -0.81 15.77
CA ILE A 185 1.83 -0.19 14.85
C ILE A 185 3.12 0.19 15.58
N GLN A 186 3.01 0.71 16.80
CA GLN A 186 4.16 0.99 17.65
C GLN A 186 4.97 -0.29 17.92
N GLN A 187 4.33 -1.35 18.41
CA GLN A 187 5.03 -2.61 18.68
C GLN A 187 5.71 -3.18 17.41
N LEU A 188 4.99 -3.20 16.28
CA LEU A 188 5.54 -3.69 15.02
C LEU A 188 6.68 -2.83 14.47
N TRP A 189 6.68 -1.54 14.81
CA TRP A 189 7.78 -0.65 14.49
C TRP A 189 9.01 -0.97 15.34
N ASP A 190 8.83 -1.12 16.65
CA ASP A 190 9.92 -1.43 17.57
C ASP A 190 10.60 -2.75 17.17
N ASP A 191 9.79 -3.78 16.89
CA ASP A 191 10.23 -5.06 16.34
C ASP A 191 11.05 -4.94 15.03
N LEU A 192 10.67 -4.01 14.14
CA LEU A 192 11.40 -3.76 12.89
C LEU A 192 12.69 -2.97 13.15
N ALA A 193 12.66 -2.00 14.06
CA ALA A 193 13.78 -1.13 14.38
C ALA A 193 14.91 -1.88 15.12
N GLU A 194 14.59 -2.97 15.83
CA GLU A 194 15.55 -3.86 16.46
C GLU A 194 16.32 -4.73 15.46
N LEU A 195 15.82 -4.91 14.23
CA LEU A 195 16.52 -5.73 13.25
C LEU A 195 17.84 -5.08 12.81
N PRO A 196 18.95 -5.84 12.84
CA PRO A 196 20.19 -5.36 12.28
C PRO A 196 20.01 -5.18 10.76
N PRO A 197 20.38 -4.02 10.20
CA PRO A 197 20.33 -3.79 8.76
C PRO A 197 21.36 -4.69 8.06
N TYR A 198 20.88 -5.72 7.35
CA TYR A 198 21.70 -6.74 6.68
C TYR A 198 22.58 -6.22 5.53
N TRP A 199 22.35 -4.96 5.14
CA TRP A 199 23.10 -4.26 4.11
C TRP A 199 24.23 -3.38 4.68
N LYS A 200 24.51 -3.49 5.98
CA LYS A 200 25.77 -3.02 6.55
C LYS A 200 26.77 -4.17 6.53
N ASP A 201 28.00 -3.88 6.14
CA ASP A 201 29.11 -4.84 6.21
C ASP A 201 29.48 -5.17 7.66
#